data_AF-A0A1G4SS12-F1
#
_entry.id   AF-A0A1G4SS12-F1
#
_cell.length_a   1.000
_cell.length_b   1.000
_cell.length_c   1.000
_cell.angle_alpha   90.00
_cell.angle_beta   90.00
_cell.angle_gamma   90.00
#
_symmetry.space_group_name_H-M   'P 1'
#
loop_
_entity.id
_entity.type
_entity.pdbx_description
1 polymer ?
#
loop_
_entity_poly.entity_id
_entity_poly.type
_entity_poly.pdbx_seq_one_letter_code
_entity_poly.pdbx_strand_id
1 'polypeptide(L)'
;MNLSRLQEITQNYYDRFLEFNTPTEPDETFKWSIAKTFATRLDEALKAPNDRLIEELKALAKETGYFIDSSRMQPFYGMAKIAEKDAALTMTVRQLLAFLVQAHDADIPTKVERIHFFLEEMLKLHKMHFPHQYNYAMDLHAATSILLLYDPDHNYMYKPTTSRSFADALEYYDDWGSGSSLKLEAYFRFCDEVMEKLKDDATLEQIDRMRYYQLRYEPDQLHPDTNRHILLADLIHCTSAYNLCPAMADTQITARKRKEFKEKLVIKEQTVKQLDELRADVEALDSAYDTVVSLLSDTTAILHKKYGKGTVTRYETNPVRKNDKIYITLEDGKELKLGYQALTLKSVPFRLEDDEKNLLFDLNCALLRDEASIRAEYQRMADQIN
;
A
#
# COMPACT_ATOMS: atom_id res chain seq x y z
N MET A 1 -8.41 10.85 -6.96
CA MET A 1 -9.72 10.28 -6.61
C MET A 1 -10.69 11.39 -6.19
N ASN A 2 -11.99 11.26 -6.45
CA ASN A 2 -13.03 12.19 -6.06
C ASN A 2 -13.54 11.87 -4.64
N LEU A 3 -13.12 12.68 -3.66
CA LEU A 3 -13.40 12.43 -2.24
C LEU A 3 -14.86 12.68 -1.86
N SER A 4 -15.54 13.63 -2.52
CA SER A 4 -16.95 13.90 -2.26
C SER A 4 -17.82 12.70 -2.63
N ARG A 5 -17.50 11.99 -3.71
CA ARG A 5 -18.22 10.77 -4.11
C ARG A 5 -17.91 9.59 -3.21
N LEU A 6 -16.68 9.50 -2.72
CA LEU A 6 -16.32 8.48 -1.72
C LEU A 6 -17.14 8.67 -0.43
N GLN A 7 -17.23 9.91 0.07
CA GLN A 7 -18.06 10.25 1.24
C GLN A 7 -19.55 9.99 1.00
N GLU A 8 -20.09 10.33 -0.18
CA GLU A 8 -21.47 10.03 -0.55
C GLU A 8 -21.76 8.52 -0.52
N ILE A 9 -20.88 7.70 -1.09
CA ILE A 9 -21.01 6.24 -1.08
C ILE A 9 -20.98 5.70 0.35
N THR A 10 -20.01 6.13 1.16
CA THR A 10 -19.88 5.70 2.56
C THR A 10 -21.13 6.09 3.36
N GLN A 11 -21.62 7.32 3.20
CA GLN A 11 -22.83 7.79 3.89
C GLN A 11 -24.08 7.02 3.44
N ASN A 12 -24.26 6.80 2.14
CA ASN A 12 -25.39 6.03 1.62
C ASN A 12 -25.34 4.56 2.08
N TYR A 13 -24.16 3.97 2.23
CA TYR A 13 -24.03 2.62 2.81
C TYR A 13 -24.44 2.62 4.29
N TYR A 14 -23.98 3.61 5.07
CA TYR A 14 -24.36 3.77 6.47
C TYR A 14 -25.88 3.93 6.65
N ASP A 15 -26.49 4.89 5.93
CA ASP A 15 -27.92 5.20 6.05
C ASP A 15 -28.81 4.02 5.71
N ARG A 16 -28.33 3.13 4.82
CA ARG A 16 -29.07 1.99 4.29
C ARG A 16 -28.53 0.65 4.80
N PHE A 17 -27.64 0.64 5.79
CA PHE A 17 -26.95 -0.57 6.26
C PHE A 17 -27.94 -1.69 6.62
N LEU A 18 -29.05 -1.33 7.28
CA LEU A 18 -30.10 -2.27 7.68
C LEU A 18 -30.98 -2.76 6.51
N GLU A 19 -30.97 -2.06 5.37
CA GLU A 19 -31.65 -2.54 4.15
C GLU A 19 -30.88 -3.70 3.52
N PHE A 20 -29.55 -3.71 3.66
CA PHE A 20 -28.65 -4.72 3.08
C PHE A 20 -28.34 -5.85 4.06
N ASN A 21 -28.62 -5.63 5.35
CA ASN A 21 -28.33 -6.55 6.43
C ASN A 21 -29.57 -6.75 7.30
N THR A 22 -30.30 -7.81 6.99
CA THR A 22 -31.51 -8.21 7.72
C THR A 22 -31.26 -9.53 8.46
N PRO A 23 -32.12 -9.91 9.43
CA PRO A 23 -32.01 -11.22 10.10
C PRO A 23 -32.16 -12.44 9.16
N THR A 24 -32.69 -12.24 7.94
CA THR A 24 -32.90 -13.32 6.97
C THR A 24 -32.14 -13.10 5.67
N GLU A 25 -32.61 -12.20 4.82
CA GLU A 25 -32.04 -11.84 3.51
C GLU A 25 -32.64 -10.47 3.10
N PRO A 26 -31.87 -9.57 2.46
CA PRO A 26 -30.44 -9.69 2.15
C PRO A 26 -29.57 -9.62 3.42
N ASP A 27 -28.36 -10.14 3.29
CA ASP A 27 -27.31 -10.11 4.32
C ASP A 27 -25.96 -9.98 3.63
N GLU A 28 -25.28 -8.84 3.80
CA GLU A 28 -23.91 -8.64 3.35
C GLU A 28 -22.89 -8.99 4.46
N THR A 29 -23.29 -8.99 5.74
CA THR A 29 -22.46 -9.35 6.91
C THR A 29 -21.98 -10.80 6.91
N PHE A 30 -22.62 -11.69 6.16
CA PHE A 30 -22.22 -13.10 6.04
C PHE A 30 -20.73 -13.29 5.67
N LYS A 31 -20.13 -12.35 4.92
CA LYS A 31 -18.71 -12.43 4.52
C LYS A 31 -17.77 -12.44 5.71
N TRP A 32 -18.04 -11.63 6.73
CA TRP A 32 -17.28 -11.63 7.99
C TRP A 32 -17.46 -12.93 8.76
N SER A 33 -18.66 -13.53 8.70
CA SER A 33 -18.91 -14.82 9.34
C SER A 33 -18.14 -15.96 8.66
N ILE A 34 -18.10 -15.98 7.33
CA ILE A 34 -17.28 -16.94 6.59
C ILE A 34 -15.80 -16.73 6.92
N ALA A 35 -15.30 -15.49 6.79
CA ALA A 35 -13.91 -15.15 7.04
C ALA A 35 -13.45 -15.54 8.45
N LYS A 36 -14.34 -15.50 9.46
CA LYS A 36 -14.03 -15.89 10.84
C LYS A 36 -13.49 -17.32 10.96
N THR A 37 -13.99 -18.23 10.14
CA THR A 37 -13.69 -19.67 10.25
C THR A 37 -12.93 -20.23 9.04
N PHE A 38 -12.85 -19.48 7.95
CA PHE A 38 -12.35 -19.95 6.66
C PHE A 38 -10.90 -20.48 6.72
N ALA A 39 -9.96 -19.71 7.28
CA ALA A 39 -8.56 -20.09 7.34
C ALA A 39 -8.35 -21.39 8.11
N THR A 40 -8.93 -21.50 9.31
CA THR A 40 -8.85 -22.70 10.15
C THR A 40 -9.43 -23.92 9.45
N ARG A 41 -10.63 -23.79 8.87
CA ARG A 41 -11.29 -24.89 8.16
C ARG A 41 -10.49 -25.36 6.95
N LEU A 42 -9.97 -24.43 6.17
CA LEU A 42 -9.16 -24.76 5.00
C LEU A 42 -7.85 -25.43 5.42
N ASP A 43 -7.16 -24.93 6.45
CA ASP A 43 -5.94 -25.55 6.97
C ASP A 43 -6.15 -26.97 7.48
N GLU A 44 -7.25 -27.20 8.20
CA GLU A 44 -7.65 -28.52 8.67
C GLU A 44 -7.93 -29.44 7.48
N ALA A 45 -8.71 -28.98 6.50
CA ALA A 45 -9.02 -29.75 5.29
C ALA A 45 -7.77 -30.06 4.45
N LEU A 46 -6.82 -29.13 4.36
CA LEU A 46 -5.54 -29.31 3.66
C LEU A 46 -4.62 -30.34 4.33
N LYS A 47 -4.80 -30.62 5.63
CA LYS A 47 -4.09 -31.68 6.37
C LYS A 47 -4.88 -32.98 6.49
N ALA A 48 -6.19 -32.92 6.28
CA ALA A 48 -7.09 -34.06 6.40
C ALA A 48 -7.00 -35.03 5.20
N PRO A 49 -7.55 -36.25 5.34
CA PRO A 49 -7.68 -37.19 4.23
C PRO A 49 -8.47 -36.63 3.02
N ASN A 50 -8.40 -37.33 1.88
CA ASN A 50 -8.89 -36.83 0.59
C ASN A 50 -10.40 -36.54 0.56
N ASP A 51 -11.19 -37.41 1.15
CA ASP A 51 -12.64 -37.26 1.30
C ASP A 51 -13.01 -35.99 2.07
N ARG A 52 -12.29 -35.69 3.15
CA ARG A 52 -12.52 -34.49 3.96
C ARG A 52 -12.22 -33.20 3.21
N LEU A 53 -11.19 -33.17 2.36
CA LEU A 53 -10.94 -32.01 1.50
C LEU A 53 -12.10 -31.80 0.50
N ILE A 54 -12.59 -32.88 -0.12
CA ILE A 54 -13.70 -32.80 -1.08
C ILE A 54 -14.98 -32.32 -0.40
N GLU A 55 -15.27 -32.82 0.80
CA GLU A 55 -16.40 -32.37 1.63
C GLU A 55 -16.29 -30.88 1.95
N GLU A 56 -15.11 -30.42 2.37
CA GLU A 56 -14.88 -29.02 2.70
C GLU A 56 -15.06 -28.11 1.48
N LEU A 57 -14.52 -28.49 0.30
CA LEU A 57 -14.71 -27.71 -0.92
C LEU A 57 -16.19 -27.55 -1.29
N LYS A 58 -17.01 -28.58 -1.08
CA LYS A 58 -18.47 -28.49 -1.30
C LYS A 58 -19.17 -27.62 -0.25
N ALA A 59 -18.72 -27.67 1.00
CA ALA A 59 -19.25 -26.83 2.06
C ALA A 59 -18.95 -25.35 1.77
N LEU A 60 -17.70 -25.04 1.41
CA LEU A 60 -17.28 -23.70 1.00
C LEU A 60 -18.04 -23.21 -0.24
N ALA A 61 -18.27 -24.06 -1.23
CA ALA A 61 -19.11 -23.73 -2.38
C ALA A 61 -20.53 -23.30 -1.98
N LYS A 62 -21.12 -23.97 -0.99
CA LYS A 62 -22.47 -23.63 -0.50
C LYS A 62 -22.46 -22.31 0.27
N GLU A 63 -21.51 -22.13 1.18
CA GLU A 63 -21.46 -20.94 2.06
C GLU A 63 -21.10 -19.67 1.29
N THR A 64 -20.22 -19.78 0.30
CA THR A 64 -19.80 -18.66 -0.54
C THR A 64 -20.73 -18.41 -1.74
N GLY A 65 -21.89 -19.06 -1.76
CA GLY A 65 -22.83 -19.12 -2.89
C GLY A 65 -23.42 -17.78 -3.35
N TYR A 66 -23.20 -16.70 -2.62
CA TYR A 66 -23.62 -15.35 -3.01
C TYR A 66 -22.52 -14.52 -3.69
N PHE A 67 -21.25 -14.92 -3.59
CA PHE A 67 -20.15 -14.15 -4.21
C PHE A 67 -19.10 -14.98 -4.94
N ILE A 68 -18.63 -16.12 -4.40
CA ILE A 68 -17.66 -16.99 -5.10
C ILE A 68 -18.39 -18.04 -5.94
N ASP A 69 -19.11 -18.98 -5.29
CA ASP A 69 -19.86 -20.07 -5.95
C ASP A 69 -21.31 -19.67 -6.28
N SER A 70 -21.46 -18.52 -6.94
CA SER A 70 -22.74 -17.99 -7.41
C SER A 70 -23.50 -18.92 -8.38
N SER A 71 -24.75 -18.56 -8.68
CA SER A 71 -25.55 -19.26 -9.70
C SER A 71 -24.92 -19.27 -11.11
N ARG A 72 -23.92 -18.42 -11.37
CA ARG A 72 -23.23 -18.32 -12.67
C ARG A 72 -21.86 -19.01 -12.68
N MET A 73 -21.17 -19.03 -11.54
CA MET A 73 -19.80 -19.51 -11.40
C MET A 73 -19.72 -20.35 -10.13
N GLN A 74 -19.13 -21.54 -10.20
CA GLN A 74 -19.03 -22.52 -9.12
C GLN A 74 -17.59 -23.05 -8.97
N PRO A 75 -16.60 -22.19 -8.69
CA PRO A 75 -15.20 -22.55 -8.64
C PRO A 75 -14.85 -23.59 -7.56
N PHE A 76 -15.34 -23.45 -6.32
CA PHE A 76 -15.08 -24.46 -5.27
C PHE A 76 -15.74 -25.80 -5.60
N TYR A 77 -16.98 -25.77 -6.09
CA TYR A 77 -17.65 -26.98 -6.51
C TYR A 77 -16.92 -27.65 -7.69
N GLY A 78 -16.43 -26.86 -8.64
CA GLY A 78 -15.57 -27.32 -9.74
C GLY A 78 -14.30 -28.00 -9.27
N MET A 79 -13.61 -27.42 -8.28
CA MET A 79 -12.45 -28.04 -7.62
C MET A 79 -12.82 -29.37 -6.96
N ALA A 80 -13.93 -29.42 -6.23
CA ALA A 80 -14.43 -30.66 -5.64
C ALA A 80 -14.69 -31.72 -6.70
N LYS A 81 -15.30 -31.36 -7.83
CA LYS A 81 -15.57 -32.28 -8.96
C LYS A 81 -14.31 -32.79 -9.65
N ILE A 82 -13.25 -31.99 -9.71
CA ILE A 82 -11.94 -32.45 -10.19
C ILE A 82 -11.34 -33.44 -9.18
N ALA A 83 -11.32 -33.08 -7.90
CA ALA A 83 -10.76 -33.91 -6.84
C ALA A 83 -11.49 -35.26 -6.70
N GLU A 84 -12.80 -35.32 -6.90
CA GLU A 84 -13.61 -36.55 -6.86
C GLU A 84 -13.19 -37.63 -7.88
N LYS A 85 -12.48 -37.27 -8.95
CA LYS A 85 -12.17 -38.21 -10.04
C LYS A 85 -11.18 -39.29 -9.60
N ASP A 86 -10.12 -38.90 -8.90
CA ASP A 86 -9.15 -39.83 -8.33
C ASP A 86 -8.27 -39.17 -7.25
N ALA A 87 -7.51 -40.00 -6.54
CA ALA A 87 -6.67 -39.55 -5.44
C ALA A 87 -5.50 -38.65 -5.88
N ALA A 88 -4.97 -38.83 -7.09
CA ALA A 88 -3.87 -38.01 -7.60
C ALA A 88 -4.37 -36.59 -7.89
N LEU A 89 -5.53 -36.45 -8.52
CA LEU A 89 -6.18 -35.16 -8.76
C LEU A 89 -6.59 -34.47 -7.47
N THR A 90 -7.05 -35.22 -6.46
CA THR A 90 -7.27 -34.65 -5.13
C THR A 90 -5.98 -34.04 -4.58
N MET A 91 -4.83 -34.71 -4.73
CA MET A 91 -3.54 -34.20 -4.27
C MET A 91 -3.07 -32.99 -5.06
N THR A 92 -3.29 -32.97 -6.37
CA THR A 92 -2.99 -31.79 -7.18
C THR A 92 -3.82 -30.59 -6.74
N VAL A 93 -5.14 -30.74 -6.57
CA VAL A 93 -6.02 -29.66 -6.07
C VAL A 93 -5.57 -29.18 -4.68
N ARG A 94 -5.24 -30.11 -3.78
CA ARG A 94 -4.71 -29.79 -2.44
C ARG A 94 -3.43 -28.95 -2.52
N GLN A 95 -2.47 -29.37 -3.34
CA GLN A 95 -1.19 -28.68 -3.49
C GLN A 95 -1.36 -27.30 -4.11
N LEU A 96 -2.23 -27.16 -5.11
CA LEU A 96 -2.52 -25.86 -5.73
C LEU A 96 -3.18 -24.90 -4.75
N LEU A 97 -4.17 -25.35 -3.98
CA LEU A 97 -4.80 -24.53 -2.94
C LEU A 97 -3.82 -24.15 -1.83
N ALA A 98 -3.03 -25.10 -1.33
CA ALA A 98 -2.00 -24.83 -0.34
C ALA A 98 -0.97 -23.80 -0.85
N PHE A 99 -0.54 -23.93 -2.12
CA PHE A 99 0.40 -23.00 -2.74
C PHE A 99 -0.14 -21.57 -2.84
N LEU A 100 -1.43 -21.43 -3.21
CA LEU A 100 -2.13 -20.14 -3.24
C LEU A 100 -2.18 -19.51 -1.85
N VAL A 101 -2.72 -20.21 -0.85
CA VAL A 101 -2.94 -19.62 0.47
C VAL A 101 -1.64 -19.33 1.23
N GLN A 102 -0.56 -20.05 0.95
CA GLN A 102 0.77 -19.73 1.48
C GLN A 102 1.34 -18.37 1.00
N ALA A 103 0.66 -17.65 0.10
CA ALA A 103 1.04 -16.28 -0.29
C ALA A 103 0.27 -15.20 0.48
N HIS A 104 -0.55 -15.55 1.47
CA HIS A 104 -1.41 -14.59 2.16
C HIS A 104 -0.66 -13.39 2.78
N ASP A 105 0.55 -13.61 3.28
CA ASP A 105 1.43 -12.63 3.92
C ASP A 105 2.59 -12.17 3.02
N ALA A 106 2.66 -12.68 1.78
CA ALA A 106 3.74 -12.37 0.86
C ALA A 106 3.63 -10.93 0.31
N ASP A 107 4.74 -10.42 -0.25
CA ASP A 107 4.74 -9.17 -1.00
C ASP A 107 3.83 -9.25 -2.24
N ILE A 108 3.39 -8.10 -2.73
CA ILE A 108 2.44 -8.02 -3.85
C ILE A 108 2.95 -8.74 -5.11
N PRO A 109 4.19 -8.54 -5.60
CA PRO A 109 4.73 -9.31 -6.72
C PRO A 109 4.60 -10.83 -6.52
N THR A 110 4.99 -11.34 -5.35
CA THR A 110 4.88 -12.77 -5.03
C THR A 110 3.43 -13.23 -5.03
N LYS A 111 2.49 -12.46 -4.44
CA LYS A 111 1.05 -12.76 -4.47
C LYS A 111 0.52 -12.87 -5.90
N VAL A 112 0.86 -11.90 -6.76
CA VAL A 112 0.47 -11.88 -8.17
C VAL A 112 0.95 -13.15 -8.88
N GLU A 113 2.22 -13.50 -8.72
CA GLU A 113 2.81 -14.70 -9.34
C GLU A 113 2.05 -15.97 -8.92
N ARG A 114 1.79 -16.14 -7.62
CA ARG A 114 1.11 -17.35 -7.12
C ARG A 114 -0.34 -17.45 -7.59
N ILE A 115 -1.05 -16.33 -7.65
CA ILE A 115 -2.41 -16.28 -8.19
C ILE A 115 -2.39 -16.71 -9.67
N HIS A 116 -1.49 -16.16 -10.48
CA HIS A 116 -1.40 -16.53 -11.90
C HIS A 116 -1.07 -18.00 -12.09
N PHE A 117 -0.07 -18.51 -11.37
CA PHE A 117 0.28 -19.93 -11.42
C PHE A 117 -0.92 -20.82 -11.04
N PHE A 118 -1.59 -20.50 -9.93
CA PHE A 118 -2.77 -21.23 -9.48
C PHE A 118 -3.88 -21.25 -10.54
N LEU A 119 -4.20 -20.09 -11.13
CA LEU A 119 -5.23 -19.98 -12.16
C LEU A 119 -4.87 -20.76 -13.44
N GLU A 120 -3.61 -20.72 -13.87
CA GLU A 120 -3.15 -21.46 -15.04
C GLU A 120 -3.24 -22.97 -14.85
N GLU A 121 -2.79 -23.49 -13.71
CA GLU A 121 -2.87 -24.92 -13.41
C GLU A 121 -4.31 -25.40 -13.23
N MET A 122 -5.14 -24.63 -12.53
CA MET A 122 -6.56 -24.93 -12.40
C MET A 122 -7.30 -24.90 -13.74
N LEU A 123 -6.93 -23.99 -14.64
CA LEU A 123 -7.49 -23.95 -15.99
C LEU A 123 -7.08 -25.18 -16.82
N LYS A 124 -5.86 -25.69 -16.67
CA LYS A 124 -5.42 -26.95 -17.32
C LYS A 124 -6.26 -28.13 -16.85
N LEU A 125 -6.45 -28.27 -15.53
CA LEU A 125 -7.29 -29.32 -14.94
C LEU A 125 -8.75 -29.21 -15.41
N HIS A 126 -9.31 -28.00 -15.40
CA HIS A 126 -10.66 -27.72 -15.88
C HIS A 126 -10.85 -28.16 -17.34
N LYS A 127 -9.97 -27.73 -18.25
CA LYS A 127 -10.04 -28.10 -19.67
C LYS A 127 -9.90 -29.60 -19.91
N MET A 128 -9.09 -30.28 -19.10
CA MET A 128 -8.87 -31.73 -19.23
C MET A 128 -10.08 -32.54 -18.77
N HIS A 129 -10.75 -32.10 -17.69
CA HIS A 129 -11.72 -32.93 -17.00
C HIS A 129 -13.18 -32.48 -17.14
N PHE A 130 -13.40 -31.19 -17.41
CA PHE A 130 -14.72 -30.55 -17.52
C PHE A 130 -14.76 -29.44 -18.60
N PRO A 131 -14.31 -29.69 -19.85
CA PRO A 131 -14.17 -28.66 -20.89
C PRO A 131 -15.46 -27.92 -21.27
N HIS A 132 -16.62 -28.51 -20.99
CA HIS A 132 -17.94 -27.95 -21.32
C HIS A 132 -18.67 -27.35 -20.11
N GLN A 133 -18.12 -27.45 -18.90
CA GLN A 133 -18.70 -26.88 -17.68
C GLN A 133 -17.98 -25.57 -17.35
N TYR A 134 -18.24 -24.51 -18.12
CA TYR A 134 -17.53 -23.24 -17.99
C TYR A 134 -17.67 -22.60 -16.60
N ASN A 135 -18.78 -22.84 -15.93
CA ASN A 135 -19.02 -22.40 -14.55
C ASN A 135 -18.07 -23.04 -13.52
N TYR A 136 -17.40 -24.16 -13.82
CA TYR A 136 -16.44 -24.79 -12.89
C TYR A 136 -15.04 -24.15 -12.93
N ALA A 137 -14.80 -23.20 -13.83
CA ALA A 137 -13.49 -22.58 -13.97
C ALA A 137 -13.18 -21.68 -12.76
N MET A 138 -11.93 -21.74 -12.29
CA MET A 138 -11.37 -20.70 -11.41
C MET A 138 -11.18 -19.42 -12.20
N ASP A 139 -11.56 -18.30 -11.61
CA ASP A 139 -11.23 -16.98 -12.10
C ASP A 139 -10.50 -16.18 -11.03
N LEU A 140 -10.04 -15.00 -11.42
CA LEU A 140 -9.31 -14.13 -10.53
C LEU A 140 -10.15 -13.65 -9.34
N HIS A 141 -11.46 -13.52 -9.54
CA HIS A 141 -12.36 -13.17 -8.45
C HIS A 141 -12.36 -14.25 -7.38
N ALA A 142 -12.48 -15.52 -7.77
CA ALA A 142 -12.39 -16.64 -6.85
C ALA A 142 -11.03 -16.70 -6.14
N ALA A 143 -9.92 -16.58 -6.86
CA ALA A 143 -8.57 -16.65 -6.28
C ALA A 143 -8.31 -15.51 -5.26
N THR A 144 -8.65 -14.26 -5.60
CA THR A 144 -8.48 -13.13 -4.69
C THR A 144 -9.46 -13.18 -3.51
N SER A 145 -10.67 -13.71 -3.71
CA SER A 145 -11.63 -13.94 -2.62
C SER A 145 -11.16 -15.02 -1.66
N ILE A 146 -10.53 -16.09 -2.14
CA ILE A 146 -9.90 -17.11 -1.28
C ILE A 146 -8.84 -16.47 -0.38
N LEU A 147 -7.97 -15.63 -0.94
CA LEU A 147 -6.95 -14.93 -0.17
C LEU A 147 -7.53 -13.93 0.83
N LEU A 148 -8.56 -13.15 0.44
CA LEU A 148 -9.28 -12.27 1.37
C LEU A 148 -9.88 -13.07 2.53
N LEU A 149 -10.58 -14.18 2.26
CA LEU A 149 -11.20 -14.95 3.34
C LEU A 149 -10.16 -15.66 4.24
N TYR A 150 -9.01 -16.02 3.68
CA TYR A 150 -7.93 -16.66 4.42
C TYR A 150 -7.20 -15.69 5.34
N ASP A 151 -6.95 -14.47 4.88
CA ASP A 151 -6.29 -13.42 5.67
C ASP A 151 -6.87 -12.05 5.29
N PRO A 152 -8.03 -11.69 5.92
CA PRO A 152 -8.77 -10.50 5.55
C PRO A 152 -7.98 -9.22 5.72
N ASP A 153 -7.11 -9.15 6.73
CA ASP A 153 -6.39 -7.93 7.06
C ASP A 153 -5.24 -7.61 6.09
N HIS A 154 -4.90 -8.51 5.15
CA HIS A 154 -3.75 -8.33 4.24
C HIS A 154 -4.06 -8.54 2.75
N ASN A 155 -5.30 -8.85 2.41
CA ASN A 155 -5.68 -9.18 1.04
C ASN A 155 -6.98 -8.48 0.62
N TYR A 156 -7.09 -8.16 -0.67
CA TYR A 156 -8.29 -7.57 -1.25
C TYR A 156 -8.94 -8.52 -2.24
N MET A 157 -10.27 -8.53 -2.25
CA MET A 157 -11.06 -9.18 -3.30
C MET A 157 -11.08 -8.31 -4.55
N TYR A 158 -10.90 -8.93 -5.72
CA TYR A 158 -11.05 -8.27 -7.02
C TYR A 158 -12.26 -8.85 -7.77
N LYS A 159 -13.18 -8.00 -8.22
CA LYS A 159 -14.29 -8.41 -9.10
C LYS A 159 -14.41 -7.40 -10.24
N PRO A 160 -14.08 -7.76 -11.49
CA PRO A 160 -13.82 -6.79 -12.55
C PRO A 160 -14.89 -5.70 -12.72
N THR A 161 -16.16 -6.09 -12.81
CA THR A 161 -17.25 -5.16 -13.08
C THR A 161 -17.51 -4.20 -11.93
N THR A 162 -17.56 -4.70 -10.69
CA THR A 162 -17.86 -3.86 -9.51
C THR A 162 -16.65 -3.00 -9.14
N SER A 163 -15.43 -3.55 -9.20
CA SER A 163 -14.19 -2.81 -9.00
C SER A 163 -14.06 -1.65 -10.03
N ARG A 164 -14.38 -1.91 -11.31
CA ARG A 164 -14.36 -0.87 -12.35
C ARG A 164 -15.45 0.18 -12.11
N SER A 165 -16.67 -0.23 -11.79
CA SER A 165 -17.77 0.68 -11.51
C SER A 165 -17.48 1.58 -10.32
N PHE A 166 -16.89 1.05 -9.25
CA PHE A 166 -16.48 1.82 -8.08
C PHE A 166 -15.36 2.81 -8.42
N ALA A 167 -14.34 2.38 -9.15
CA ALA A 167 -13.28 3.28 -9.64
C ALA A 167 -13.82 4.43 -10.49
N ASP A 168 -14.74 4.11 -11.40
CA ASP A 168 -15.42 5.07 -12.25
C ASP A 168 -16.29 6.04 -11.42
N ALA A 169 -16.93 5.56 -10.34
CA ALA A 169 -17.61 6.40 -9.36
C ALA A 169 -16.64 7.44 -8.78
N LEU A 170 -15.50 6.98 -8.32
CA LEU A 170 -14.50 7.81 -7.66
C LEU A 170 -13.62 8.62 -8.64
N GLU A 171 -13.95 8.62 -9.94
CA GLU A 171 -13.15 9.23 -11.00
C GLU A 171 -11.66 8.82 -10.92
N TYR A 172 -11.43 7.56 -10.57
CA TYR A 172 -10.12 6.93 -10.50
C TYR A 172 -9.88 6.15 -11.80
N TYR A 173 -8.97 6.65 -12.64
CA TYR A 173 -8.79 6.15 -14.01
C TYR A 173 -7.45 5.47 -14.23
N ASP A 174 -6.81 4.99 -13.18
CA ASP A 174 -5.61 4.17 -13.34
C ASP A 174 -5.96 2.90 -14.12
N ASP A 175 -4.95 2.36 -14.79
CA ASP A 175 -5.09 1.25 -15.70
C ASP A 175 -4.48 -0.02 -15.13
N TRP A 176 -5.31 -0.74 -14.39
CA TRP A 176 -5.04 -2.11 -13.97
C TRP A 176 -5.39 -3.15 -15.03
N GLY A 177 -5.80 -2.79 -16.25
CA GLY A 177 -6.12 -3.75 -17.31
C GLY A 177 -7.37 -4.61 -17.05
N SER A 178 -7.48 -5.73 -17.77
CA SER A 178 -8.61 -6.66 -17.63
C SER A 178 -8.24 -8.06 -18.13
N GLY A 179 -8.84 -9.11 -17.55
CA GLY A 179 -8.57 -10.49 -17.98
C GLY A 179 -7.08 -10.84 -17.83
N SER A 180 -6.44 -11.30 -18.90
CA SER A 180 -5.02 -11.69 -18.91
C SER A 180 -4.04 -10.50 -18.85
N SER A 181 -4.48 -9.26 -19.06
CA SER A 181 -3.64 -8.06 -18.92
C SER A 181 -3.78 -7.39 -17.56
N LEU A 182 -4.46 -8.04 -16.60
CA LEU A 182 -4.70 -7.42 -15.31
C LEU A 182 -3.41 -7.24 -14.51
N LYS A 183 -3.18 -6.02 -14.03
CA LYS A 183 -2.13 -5.67 -13.08
C LYS A 183 -2.73 -5.61 -11.68
N LEU A 184 -2.68 -6.73 -10.95
CA LEU A 184 -3.27 -6.83 -9.61
C LEU A 184 -2.64 -5.83 -8.63
N GLU A 185 -1.34 -5.53 -8.78
CA GLU A 185 -0.64 -4.50 -8.00
C GLU A 185 -1.30 -3.11 -8.11
N ALA A 186 -1.71 -2.71 -9.32
CA ALA A 186 -2.38 -1.43 -9.53
C ALA A 186 -3.78 -1.41 -8.88
N TYR A 187 -4.46 -2.55 -8.83
CA TYR A 187 -5.74 -2.67 -8.13
C TYR A 187 -5.58 -2.63 -6.60
N PHE A 188 -4.57 -3.29 -6.06
CA PHE A 188 -4.30 -3.27 -4.61
C PHE A 188 -3.93 -1.85 -4.16
N ARG A 189 -3.08 -1.17 -4.93
CA ARG A 189 -2.76 0.25 -4.70
C ARG A 189 -4.01 1.14 -4.70
N PHE A 190 -4.95 0.90 -5.62
CA PHE A 190 -6.24 1.60 -5.61
C PHE A 190 -7.02 1.35 -4.31
N CYS A 191 -7.07 0.12 -3.82
CA CYS A 191 -7.72 -0.22 -2.56
C CYS A 191 -7.04 0.46 -1.36
N ASP A 192 -5.71 0.42 -1.31
CA ASP A 192 -4.92 1.08 -0.27
C ASP A 192 -5.15 2.60 -0.26
N GLU A 193 -5.16 3.24 -1.44
CA GLU A 193 -5.46 4.67 -1.55
C GLU A 193 -6.88 5.00 -1.10
N VAL A 194 -7.86 4.12 -1.31
CA VAL A 194 -9.22 4.29 -0.78
C VAL A 194 -9.24 4.18 0.74
N MET A 195 -8.63 3.14 1.30
CA MET A 195 -8.58 2.92 2.74
C MET A 195 -7.85 4.04 3.47
N GLU A 196 -6.74 4.52 2.92
CA GLU A 196 -5.99 5.65 3.47
C GLU A 196 -6.83 6.93 3.54
N LYS A 197 -7.78 7.13 2.61
CA LYS A 197 -8.70 8.27 2.64
C LYS A 197 -9.88 8.07 3.59
N LEU A 198 -10.20 6.83 3.97
CA LEU A 198 -11.27 6.51 4.90
C LEU A 198 -10.78 6.21 6.33
N LYS A 199 -9.47 6.17 6.57
CA LYS A 199 -8.89 5.72 7.85
C LYS A 199 -9.44 6.49 9.07
N ASP A 200 -9.66 7.80 8.90
CA ASP A 200 -10.16 8.72 9.93
C ASP A 200 -11.64 9.09 9.73
N ASP A 201 -12.37 8.37 8.86
CA ASP A 201 -13.79 8.63 8.59
C ASP A 201 -14.67 8.05 9.70
N ALA A 202 -15.28 8.92 10.50
CA ALA A 202 -16.16 8.55 11.61
C ALA A 202 -17.40 7.75 11.15
N THR A 203 -17.89 7.97 9.93
CA THR A 203 -19.01 7.20 9.37
C THR A 203 -18.56 5.76 9.08
N LEU A 204 -17.34 5.58 8.55
CA LEU A 204 -16.80 4.24 8.32
C LEU A 204 -16.65 3.45 9.64
N GLU A 205 -16.20 4.10 10.72
CA GLU A 205 -16.14 3.45 12.03
C GLU A 205 -17.52 3.06 12.56
N GLN A 206 -18.55 3.87 12.30
CA GLN A 206 -19.91 3.55 12.72
C GLN A 206 -20.44 2.33 11.96
N ILE A 207 -20.23 2.27 10.65
CA ILE A 207 -20.57 1.11 9.83
C ILE A 207 -19.87 -0.14 10.38
N ASP A 208 -18.57 -0.06 10.65
CA ASP A 208 -17.81 -1.18 11.20
C ASP A 208 -18.36 -1.65 12.55
N ARG A 209 -18.87 -0.76 13.39
CA ARG A 209 -19.57 -1.16 14.63
C ARG A 209 -20.95 -1.76 14.37
N MET A 210 -21.65 -1.31 13.33
CA MET A 210 -23.03 -1.73 13.06
C MET A 210 -23.19 -3.23 12.78
N ARG A 211 -22.16 -3.88 12.21
CA ARG A 211 -22.17 -5.34 11.97
C ARG A 211 -22.27 -6.16 13.26
N TYR A 212 -21.97 -5.57 14.42
CA TYR A 212 -22.06 -6.22 15.73
C TYR A 212 -23.40 -6.06 16.43
N TYR A 213 -24.37 -5.32 15.87
CA TYR A 213 -25.69 -5.13 16.49
C TYR A 213 -26.63 -6.35 16.37
N GLN A 214 -26.08 -7.58 16.42
CA GLN A 214 -26.80 -8.85 16.52
C GLN A 214 -27.99 -9.00 15.55
N LEU A 215 -27.78 -8.66 14.27
CA LEU A 215 -28.83 -8.80 13.24
C LEU A 215 -29.06 -10.26 12.87
N ARG A 216 -27.98 -10.97 12.53
CA ARG A 216 -27.98 -12.40 12.14
C ARG A 216 -26.90 -13.21 12.87
N TYR A 217 -25.80 -12.57 13.25
CA TYR A 217 -24.62 -13.19 13.84
C TYR A 217 -24.29 -12.56 15.19
N GLU A 218 -23.81 -13.40 16.10
CA GLU A 218 -23.19 -12.94 17.35
C GLU A 218 -21.80 -12.35 17.07
N PRO A 219 -21.32 -11.38 17.89
CA PRO A 219 -20.03 -10.74 17.66
C PRO A 219 -18.83 -11.68 17.55
N ASP A 220 -18.83 -12.80 18.28
CA ASP A 220 -17.76 -13.79 18.25
C ASP A 220 -17.76 -14.65 16.97
N GLN A 221 -18.87 -14.65 16.23
CA GLN A 221 -19.02 -15.33 14.95
C GLN A 221 -18.52 -14.50 13.76
N LEU A 222 -18.09 -13.26 13.97
CA LEU A 222 -17.64 -12.36 12.92
C LEU A 222 -16.12 -12.13 13.00
N HIS A 223 -15.46 -12.09 11.84
CA HIS A 223 -14.06 -11.70 11.75
C HIS A 223 -13.89 -10.24 12.20
N PRO A 224 -12.83 -9.87 12.96
CA PRO A 224 -12.62 -8.48 13.39
C PRO A 224 -12.40 -7.50 12.24
N ASP A 225 -11.82 -7.94 11.12
CA ASP A 225 -11.59 -7.10 9.92
C ASP A 225 -10.95 -5.75 10.29
N THR A 226 -9.84 -5.83 11.03
CA THR A 226 -9.14 -4.69 11.64
C THR A 226 -8.74 -3.65 10.59
N ASN A 227 -8.30 -4.13 9.42
CA ASN A 227 -7.93 -3.28 8.29
C ASN A 227 -9.11 -2.99 7.34
N ARG A 228 -10.33 -3.48 7.66
CA ARG A 228 -11.59 -3.16 6.97
C ARG A 228 -11.61 -3.54 5.48
N HIS A 229 -10.87 -4.57 5.07
CA HIS A 229 -10.82 -4.99 3.68
C HIS A 229 -12.09 -5.73 3.24
N ILE A 230 -12.75 -6.45 4.16
CA ILE A 230 -14.08 -7.01 3.87
C ILE A 230 -15.08 -5.87 3.72
N LEU A 231 -15.02 -4.85 4.59
CA LEU A 231 -15.86 -3.66 4.46
C LEU A 231 -15.65 -2.91 3.14
N LEU A 232 -14.39 -2.78 2.69
CA LEU A 232 -14.11 -2.21 1.38
C LEU A 232 -14.71 -3.05 0.24
N ALA A 233 -14.58 -4.38 0.31
CA ALA A 233 -15.19 -5.28 -0.67
C ALA A 233 -16.71 -5.08 -0.74
N ASP A 234 -17.35 -4.88 0.42
CA ASP A 234 -18.77 -4.55 0.53
C ASP A 234 -19.11 -3.20 -0.10
N LEU A 235 -18.37 -2.13 0.21
CA LEU A 235 -18.58 -0.81 -0.41
C LEU A 235 -18.45 -0.88 -1.93
N ILE A 236 -17.43 -1.58 -2.44
CA ILE A 236 -17.21 -1.80 -3.88
C ILE A 236 -18.41 -2.53 -4.50
N HIS A 237 -18.86 -3.62 -3.88
CA HIS A 237 -19.97 -4.41 -4.38
C HIS A 237 -21.29 -3.61 -4.37
N CYS A 238 -21.60 -3.03 -3.20
CA CYS A 238 -22.85 -2.36 -2.93
C CYS A 238 -23.02 -1.08 -3.74
N THR A 239 -21.92 -0.41 -4.10
CA THR A 239 -21.97 0.75 -5.00
C THR A 239 -22.71 0.44 -6.28
N SER A 240 -22.41 -0.70 -6.92
CA SER A 240 -23.11 -1.13 -8.14
C SER A 240 -24.41 -1.87 -7.84
N ALA A 241 -24.43 -2.76 -6.85
CA ALA A 241 -25.58 -3.63 -6.58
C ALA A 241 -26.79 -2.86 -6.02
N TYR A 242 -26.54 -1.82 -5.21
CA TYR A 242 -27.56 -1.06 -4.50
C TYR A 242 -27.59 0.44 -4.86
N ASN A 243 -26.80 0.85 -5.87
CA ASN A 243 -26.76 2.23 -6.37
C ASN A 243 -26.39 3.25 -5.28
N LEU A 244 -25.24 3.08 -4.62
CA LEU A 244 -24.78 3.99 -3.56
C LEU A 244 -24.20 5.32 -4.07
N CYS A 245 -24.04 5.49 -5.38
CA CYS A 245 -23.66 6.77 -5.99
C CYS A 245 -24.59 7.09 -7.16
N PRO A 246 -25.82 7.56 -6.91
CA PRO A 246 -26.78 7.89 -7.96
C PRO A 246 -26.24 8.94 -8.94
N ALA A 247 -25.37 9.85 -8.48
CA ALA A 247 -24.71 10.87 -9.31
C ALA A 247 -23.86 10.29 -10.46
N MET A 248 -23.48 9.00 -10.40
CA MET A 248 -22.84 8.32 -11.52
C MET A 248 -23.75 8.15 -12.74
N ALA A 249 -25.06 7.99 -12.56
CA ALA A 249 -25.99 7.67 -13.65
C ALA A 249 -25.97 8.72 -14.77
N ASP A 250 -25.66 9.97 -14.43
CA ASP A 250 -25.60 11.11 -15.35
C ASP A 250 -24.18 11.46 -15.81
N THR A 251 -23.14 10.76 -15.32
CA THR A 251 -21.74 11.12 -15.59
C THR A 251 -21.17 10.28 -16.74
N GLN A 252 -21.14 10.82 -17.96
CA GLN A 252 -20.30 10.24 -19.02
C GLN A 252 -18.81 10.45 -18.71
N ILE A 253 -18.07 9.35 -18.56
CA ILE A 253 -16.61 9.39 -18.47
C ILE A 253 -16.04 9.64 -19.87
N THR A 254 -15.52 10.84 -20.09
CA THR A 254 -14.94 11.23 -21.38
C THR A 254 -13.48 10.80 -21.50
N ALA A 255 -13.00 10.58 -22.73
CA ALA A 255 -11.58 10.33 -23.01
C ALA A 255 -10.68 11.46 -22.47
N ARG A 256 -11.20 12.70 -22.44
CA ARG A 256 -10.54 13.86 -21.85
C ARG A 256 -10.28 13.69 -20.35
N LYS A 257 -11.28 13.32 -19.54
CA LYS A 257 -11.12 13.09 -18.10
C LYS A 257 -10.08 12.01 -17.81
N ARG A 258 -10.05 10.94 -18.61
CA ARG A 258 -9.04 9.88 -18.50
C ARG A 258 -7.63 10.40 -18.81
N LYS A 259 -7.48 11.27 -19.81
CA LYS A 259 -6.20 11.91 -20.15
C LYS A 259 -5.70 12.82 -19.03
N GLU A 260 -6.55 13.69 -18.51
CA GLU A 260 -6.23 14.61 -17.41
C GLU A 260 -5.78 13.84 -16.15
N PHE A 261 -6.42 12.71 -15.85
CA PHE A 261 -6.00 11.86 -14.73
C PHE A 261 -4.61 11.23 -14.95
N LYS A 262 -4.33 10.71 -16.15
CA LYS A 262 -3.01 10.16 -16.49
C LYS A 262 -1.92 11.24 -16.40
N GLU A 263 -2.19 12.45 -16.89
CA GLU A 263 -1.27 13.59 -16.76
C GLU A 263 -0.99 13.92 -15.29
N LYS A 264 -2.01 13.91 -14.42
CA LYS A 264 -1.84 14.11 -12.97
C LYS A 264 -1.02 13.00 -12.31
N LEU A 265 -1.19 11.73 -12.70
CA LEU A 265 -0.38 10.63 -12.18
C LEU A 265 1.10 10.79 -12.55
N VAL A 266 1.39 11.12 -13.82
CA VAL A 266 2.78 11.36 -14.26
C VAL A 266 3.41 12.51 -13.48
N ILE A 267 2.68 13.60 -13.24
CA ILE A 267 3.16 14.71 -12.41
C ILE A 267 3.44 14.22 -10.98
N LYS A 268 2.51 13.49 -10.35
CA LYS A 268 2.70 12.94 -9.00
C LYS A 268 3.93 12.05 -8.92
N GLU A 269 4.12 11.13 -9.86
CA GLU A 269 5.30 10.24 -9.92
C GLU A 269 6.60 11.05 -10.08
N GLN A 270 6.61 12.07 -10.93
CA GLN A 270 7.76 12.95 -11.11
C GLN A 270 8.07 13.74 -9.84
N THR A 271 7.06 14.29 -9.16
CA THR A 271 7.23 15.05 -7.91
C THR A 271 7.73 14.14 -6.79
N VAL A 272 7.23 12.90 -6.65
CA VAL A 272 7.73 11.94 -5.66
C VAL A 272 9.20 11.61 -5.93
N LYS A 273 9.56 11.33 -7.19
CA LYS A 273 10.95 11.05 -7.55
C LYS A 273 11.89 12.23 -7.24
N GLN A 274 11.45 13.45 -7.54
CA GLN A 274 12.21 14.66 -7.21
C GLN A 274 12.35 14.84 -5.70
N LEU A 275 11.33 14.50 -4.92
CA LEU A 275 11.39 14.57 -3.46
C LEU A 275 12.39 13.54 -2.90
N ASP A 276 12.43 12.33 -3.45
CA ASP A 276 13.40 11.29 -3.06
C ASP A 276 14.85 11.71 -3.39
N GLU A 277 15.07 12.32 -4.56
CA GLU A 277 16.37 12.90 -4.95
C GLU A 277 16.78 14.02 -3.98
N LEU A 278 15.89 14.97 -3.69
CA LEU A 278 16.14 16.06 -2.73
C LEU A 278 16.38 15.54 -1.31
N ARG A 279 15.71 14.46 -0.91
CA ARG A 279 15.92 13.82 0.39
C ARG A 279 17.34 13.26 0.48
N ALA A 280 17.80 12.57 -0.56
CA ALA A 280 19.17 12.06 -0.61
C ALA A 280 20.20 13.21 -0.56
N ASP A 281 19.93 14.34 -1.24
CA ASP A 281 20.78 15.53 -1.16
C ASP A 281 20.81 16.12 0.26
N VAL A 282 19.66 16.18 0.94
CA VAL A 282 19.56 16.61 2.34
C VAL A 282 20.38 15.70 3.28
N GLU A 283 20.29 14.39 3.10
CA GLU A 283 21.07 13.40 3.86
C GLU A 283 22.58 13.54 3.58
N ALA A 284 22.97 13.82 2.33
CA ALA A 284 24.36 14.11 1.97
C ALA A 284 24.87 15.40 2.61
N LEU A 285 24.04 16.45 2.68
CA LEU A 285 24.37 17.71 3.38
C LEU A 285 24.53 17.50 4.88
N ASP A 286 23.70 16.66 5.50
CA ASP A 286 23.82 16.29 6.92
C ASP A 286 25.14 15.57 7.19
N SER A 287 25.49 14.57 6.37
CA SER A 287 26.76 13.85 6.45
C SER A 287 27.97 14.76 6.22
N ALA A 288 27.88 15.68 5.25
CA ALA A 288 28.94 16.65 4.97
C ALA A 288 29.15 17.62 6.14
N TYR A 289 28.07 18.08 6.76
CA TYR A 289 28.11 18.91 7.95
C TYR A 289 28.79 18.17 9.12
N ASP A 290 28.37 16.95 9.42
CA ASP A 290 28.95 16.15 10.50
C ASP A 290 30.45 15.90 10.28
N THR A 291 30.84 15.66 9.03
CA THR A 291 32.25 15.53 8.63
C THR A 291 33.01 16.83 8.92
N VAL A 292 32.50 17.98 8.50
CA VAL A 292 33.13 19.29 8.76
C VAL A 292 33.27 19.56 10.26
N VAL A 293 32.23 19.30 11.04
CA VAL A 293 32.27 19.48 12.51
C VAL A 293 33.30 18.55 13.15
N SER A 294 33.37 17.28 12.73
CA SER A 294 34.36 16.32 13.24
C SER A 294 35.81 16.75 12.95
N LEU A 295 36.03 17.36 11.79
CA LEU A 295 37.34 17.89 11.39
C LEU A 295 37.70 19.16 12.16
N LEU A 296 36.73 19.88 12.69
CA LEU A 296 36.90 21.10 13.50
C LEU A 296 36.82 20.82 15.01
N SER A 297 37.44 19.73 15.45
CA SER A 297 37.52 19.40 16.88
C SER A 297 38.39 20.40 17.65
N ASP A 298 38.14 20.50 18.96
CA ASP A 298 38.97 21.29 19.88
C ASP A 298 40.42 20.84 19.72
N THR A 299 41.35 21.79 19.53
CA THR A 299 42.78 21.62 19.19
C THR A 299 43.14 21.50 17.70
N THR A 300 42.18 21.60 16.77
CA THR A 300 42.50 21.58 15.33
C THR A 300 43.33 22.78 14.89
N ALA A 301 44.53 22.54 14.36
CA ALA A 301 45.41 23.57 13.81
C ALA A 301 44.93 24.04 12.42
N ILE A 302 44.86 25.35 12.23
CA ILE A 302 44.37 25.99 11.01
C ILE A 302 45.23 27.17 10.57
N LEU A 303 45.13 27.52 9.29
CA LEU A 303 45.71 28.73 8.70
C LEU A 303 44.61 29.67 8.20
N HIS A 304 44.39 30.77 8.91
CA HIS A 304 43.43 31.81 8.53
C HIS A 304 44.01 32.74 7.46
N LYS A 305 43.27 32.99 6.39
CA LYS A 305 43.71 33.77 5.21
C LYS A 305 44.26 35.16 5.54
N LYS A 306 43.65 35.84 6.52
CA LYS A 306 44.02 37.21 6.93
C LYS A 306 44.93 37.28 8.17
N TYR A 307 44.80 36.31 9.08
CA TYR A 307 45.33 36.44 10.44
C TYR A 307 46.43 35.42 10.75
N GLY A 308 46.76 34.54 9.79
CA GLY A 308 47.82 33.55 9.98
C GLY A 308 47.35 32.35 10.78
N LYS A 309 48.29 31.74 11.51
CA LYS A 309 48.08 30.48 12.22
C LYS A 309 47.15 30.66 13.43
N GLY A 310 46.36 29.64 13.68
CA GLY A 310 45.50 29.56 14.86
C GLY A 310 45.03 28.14 15.13
N THR A 311 44.27 27.98 16.20
CA THR A 311 43.75 26.70 16.66
C THR A 311 42.27 26.83 16.96
N VAL A 312 41.45 25.89 16.49
CA VAL A 312 40.05 25.79 16.89
C VAL A 312 40.00 25.41 18.37
N THR A 313 39.38 26.25 19.18
CA THR A 313 39.27 26.04 20.63
C THR A 313 37.90 25.59 21.06
N ARG A 314 36.88 25.87 20.24
CA ARG A 314 35.51 25.46 20.51
C ARG A 314 34.66 25.50 19.24
N TYR A 315 33.79 24.52 19.08
CA TYR A 315 32.67 24.55 18.13
C TYR A 315 31.33 24.47 18.88
N GLU A 316 30.49 25.50 18.76
CA GLU A 316 29.14 25.49 19.34
C GLU A 316 28.11 25.10 18.28
N THR A 317 27.48 23.93 18.43
CA THR A 317 26.37 23.46 17.58
C THR A 317 25.01 23.88 18.14
N ASN A 318 24.04 24.11 17.26
CA ASN A 318 22.66 24.47 17.58
C ASN A 318 21.68 23.64 16.74
N PRO A 319 20.43 23.40 17.20
CA PRO A 319 19.44 22.61 16.48
C PRO A 319 19.14 23.09 15.05
N VAL A 320 19.27 24.39 14.79
CA VAL A 320 18.96 25.02 13.49
C VAL A 320 20.21 25.21 12.61
N ARG A 321 21.41 24.86 13.10
CA ARG A 321 22.77 25.02 12.49
C ARG A 321 23.19 26.43 12.07
N LYS A 322 22.25 27.27 11.61
CA LYS A 322 22.43 28.69 11.25
C LYS A 322 23.10 29.55 12.32
N ASN A 323 23.08 29.10 13.58
CA ASN A 323 23.63 29.83 14.73
C ASN A 323 24.95 29.25 15.24
N ASP A 324 25.51 28.26 14.54
CA ASP A 324 26.75 27.62 14.96
C ASP A 324 27.91 28.59 14.91
N LYS A 325 28.83 28.41 15.86
CA LYS A 325 29.96 29.30 16.06
C LYS A 325 31.24 28.50 16.21
N ILE A 326 32.24 28.93 15.45
CA ILE A 326 33.60 28.43 15.47
C ILE A 326 34.45 29.46 16.21
N TYR A 327 35.11 29.04 17.28
CA TYR A 327 36.04 29.85 18.05
C TYR A 327 37.46 29.42 17.72
N ILE A 328 38.28 30.38 17.30
CA ILE A 328 39.66 30.18 16.88
C ILE A 328 40.54 31.09 17.72
N THR A 329 41.55 30.54 18.39
CA THR A 329 42.59 31.32 19.06
C THR A 329 43.79 31.43 18.13
N LEU A 330 44.20 32.66 17.83
CA LEU A 330 45.37 32.98 17.01
C LEU A 330 46.67 32.89 17.83
N GLU A 331 47.82 32.83 17.15
CA GLU A 331 49.15 32.81 17.81
C GLU A 331 49.42 34.03 18.71
N ASP A 332 48.81 35.19 18.41
CA ASP A 332 48.91 36.40 19.24
C ASP A 332 47.97 36.41 20.47
N GLY A 333 47.25 35.30 20.69
CA GLY A 333 46.32 35.12 21.80
C GLY A 333 44.92 35.71 21.56
N LYS A 334 44.67 36.34 20.41
CA LYS A 334 43.35 36.89 20.08
C LYS A 334 42.38 35.79 19.68
N GLU A 335 41.14 35.88 20.17
CA GLU A 335 40.05 35.00 19.76
C GLU A 335 39.27 35.58 18.56
N LEU A 336 39.05 34.74 17.55
CA LEU A 336 38.17 35.00 16.42
C LEU A 336 36.93 34.13 16.55
N LYS A 337 35.79 34.72 16.21
CA LYS A 337 34.49 34.04 16.18
C LYS A 337 33.93 34.07 14.77
N LEU A 338 33.71 32.90 14.19
CA LEU A 338 33.11 32.73 12.87
C LEU A 338 31.74 32.04 13.01
N GLY A 339 30.76 32.48 12.23
CA GLY A 339 29.46 31.80 12.15
C GLY A 339 29.48 30.65 11.14
N TYR A 340 28.45 29.80 11.17
CA TYR A 340 28.22 28.74 10.19
C TYR A 340 28.39 29.19 8.73
N GLN A 341 27.94 30.42 8.40
CA GLN A 341 28.05 30.98 7.05
C GLN A 341 29.48 31.04 6.53
N ALA A 342 30.50 31.04 7.41
CA ALA A 342 31.90 31.01 7.00
C ALA A 342 32.27 29.70 6.27
N LEU A 343 31.61 28.59 6.60
CA LEU A 343 31.81 27.27 5.99
C LEU A 343 31.12 27.16 4.62
N THR A 344 30.06 27.93 4.40
CA THR A 344 29.28 27.92 3.15
C THR A 344 29.77 28.95 2.13
N LEU A 345 30.85 29.69 2.42
CA LEU A 345 31.42 30.65 1.48
C LEU A 345 32.11 29.93 0.31
N LYS A 346 32.07 30.56 -0.88
CA LYS A 346 32.86 30.13 -2.04
C LYS A 346 34.37 30.06 -1.73
N SER A 347 34.82 30.86 -0.76
CA SER A 347 36.20 30.90 -0.31
C SER A 347 36.23 30.92 1.22
N VAL A 348 36.23 29.74 1.85
CA VAL A 348 36.27 29.58 3.32
C VAL A 348 37.46 30.36 3.90
N PRO A 349 37.30 31.14 4.99
CA PRO A 349 38.32 32.10 5.43
C PRO A 349 39.58 31.48 6.03
N PHE A 350 39.62 30.15 6.20
CA PHE A 350 40.75 29.41 6.72
C PHE A 350 40.83 28.01 6.07
N ARG A 351 41.95 27.33 6.29
CA ARG A 351 42.20 25.94 5.88
C ARG A 351 42.79 25.14 7.03
N LEU A 352 42.65 23.83 7.03
CA LEU A 352 43.33 22.95 7.99
C LEU A 352 44.83 22.84 7.62
N GLU A 353 45.71 22.67 8.60
CA GLU A 353 47.14 22.47 8.31
C GLU A 353 47.48 21.06 7.79
N ASP A 354 46.65 20.08 8.10
CA ASP A 354 46.75 18.71 7.61
C ASP A 354 46.16 18.64 6.19
N ASP A 355 46.99 18.37 5.18
CA ASP A 355 46.61 18.44 3.76
C ASP A 355 45.49 17.43 3.40
N GLU A 356 45.51 16.22 3.96
CA GLU A 356 44.49 15.19 3.70
C GLU A 356 43.16 15.60 4.32
N LYS A 357 43.19 16.05 5.57
CA LYS A 357 41.99 16.56 6.25
C LYS A 357 41.48 17.84 5.57
N ASN A 358 42.37 18.69 5.07
CA ASN A 358 41.98 19.91 4.39
C ASN A 358 41.25 19.61 3.07
N LEU A 359 41.70 18.62 2.31
CA LEU A 359 41.01 18.18 1.10
C LEU A 359 39.59 17.70 1.41
N LEU A 360 39.44 16.86 2.45
CA LEU A 360 38.14 16.37 2.90
C LEU A 360 37.25 17.51 3.41
N PHE A 361 37.83 18.47 4.15
CA PHE A 361 37.14 19.65 4.65
C PHE A 361 36.62 20.54 3.50
N ASP A 362 37.47 20.82 2.51
CA ASP A 362 37.11 21.66 1.36
C ASP A 362 36.02 21.00 0.50
N LEU A 363 36.06 19.68 0.30
CA LEU A 363 35.04 18.93 -0.43
C LEU A 363 33.67 19.04 0.26
N ASN A 364 33.62 18.83 1.58
CA ASN A 364 32.37 18.90 2.33
C ASN A 364 31.85 20.34 2.48
N CYS A 365 32.73 21.32 2.68
CA CYS A 365 32.32 22.74 2.66
C CYS A 365 31.76 23.16 1.29
N ALA A 366 32.23 22.55 0.18
CA ALA A 366 31.67 22.82 -1.14
C ALA A 366 30.22 22.31 -1.28
N LEU A 367 29.89 21.15 -0.71
CA LEU A 367 28.52 20.62 -0.68
C LEU A 367 27.58 21.52 0.13
N LEU A 368 28.04 22.07 1.26
CA LEU A 368 27.23 22.92 2.13
C LEU A 368 26.87 24.29 1.53
N ARG A 369 27.45 24.70 0.40
CA ARG A 369 27.19 26.01 -0.23
C ARG A 369 25.73 26.18 -0.65
N ASP A 370 25.12 25.11 -1.13
CA ASP A 370 23.77 25.11 -1.68
C ASP A 370 22.72 24.63 -0.66
N GLU A 371 23.12 24.36 0.59
CA GLU A 371 22.25 23.80 1.64
C GLU A 371 20.94 24.59 1.80
N ALA A 372 21.03 25.92 1.85
CA ALA A 372 19.84 26.76 2.03
C ALA A 372 18.84 26.64 0.87
N SER A 373 19.33 26.45 -0.36
CA SER A 373 18.49 26.27 -1.54
C SER A 373 17.85 24.89 -1.54
N ILE A 374 18.65 23.84 -1.35
CA ILE A 374 18.21 22.44 -1.36
C ILE A 374 17.17 22.19 -0.27
N ARG A 375 17.42 22.64 0.97
CA ARG A 375 16.44 22.48 2.06
C ARG A 375 15.15 23.27 1.82
N ALA A 376 15.23 24.47 1.23
CA ALA A 376 14.05 25.26 0.92
C ALA A 376 13.23 24.67 -0.24
N GLU A 377 13.88 23.97 -1.18
CA GLU A 377 13.21 23.24 -2.24
C GLU A 377 12.57 21.96 -1.73
N TYR A 378 13.29 21.17 -0.91
CA TYR A 378 12.76 20.00 -0.22
C TYR A 378 11.50 20.33 0.58
N GLN A 379 11.54 21.37 1.42
CA GLN A 379 10.37 21.76 2.22
C GLN A 379 9.18 22.18 1.34
N ARG A 380 9.42 23.01 0.32
CA ARG A 380 8.36 23.45 -0.60
C ARG A 380 7.71 22.27 -1.32
N MET A 381 8.49 21.26 -1.69
CA MET A 381 7.98 20.09 -2.40
C MET A 381 7.27 19.11 -1.45
N ALA A 382 7.78 18.93 -0.23
CA ALA A 382 7.12 18.15 0.82
C ALA A 382 5.73 18.74 1.16
N ASP A 383 5.62 20.07 1.23
CA ASP A 383 4.36 20.78 1.49
C ASP A 383 3.35 20.68 0.32
N GLN A 384 3.78 20.33 -0.90
CA GLN A 384 2.89 20.13 -2.05
C GLN A 384 2.31 18.72 -2.14
N ILE A 385 2.95 17.75 -1.49
CA ILE A 385 2.54 16.33 -1.50
C ILE A 385 1.57 16.03 -0.34
N ASN A 386 1.68 16.76 0.77
CA ASN A 386 0.76 16.70 1.91
C ASN A 386 -0.48 17.56 1.69
#